data_AF-A0A1Q6GGU2-F1
#
_entry.id   AF-A0A1Q6GGU2-F1
#
_cell.length_a   1.000
_cell.length_b   1.000
_cell.length_c   1.000
_cell.angle_alpha   90.00
_cell.angle_beta   90.00
_cell.angle_gamma   90.00
#
_symmetry.space_group_name_H-M   'P 1'
#
loop_
_entity.id
_entity.type
_entity.pdbx_description
1 polymer ?
#
loop_
_entity_poly.entity_id
_entity_poly.type
_entity_poly.pdbx_seq_one_letter_code
_entity_poly.pdbx_strand_id
1 'polypeptide(L)'
;MDDSSIWLALFLTTIAGLSTGIGGLIAFGAKSTDERFLSFSLGLSAGVMVYVSFMEMMPMSVELLSKSYASRMAELYMLLAFFAGIALIAIIDRLVPEDENPHEMQGSSKSGKMPLKRTGVMMALAIGIHNFPEGLATFASSMTQLDVAVPIVVAVAIHNIPEGIAVSVPIFHATGSKKKALKYSFLSGLAEPVGGLIGFLLLMTFWTPTVNALLLAFVSGIMIYISFDELLPGTERYGHHHCGIGGVVCGMAVMAASLLLL
;
A
#
# COMPACT_ATOMS: atom_id res chain seq x y z
N MET A 1 -9.85 15.44 -25.47
CA MET A 1 -9.88 15.37 -23.99
C MET A 1 -10.16 16.78 -23.52
N ASP A 2 -11.17 16.97 -22.68
CA ASP A 2 -11.45 18.30 -22.14
C ASP A 2 -10.49 18.57 -20.97
N ASP A 3 -9.85 19.75 -20.95
CA ASP A 3 -8.86 20.11 -19.92
C ASP A 3 -9.47 20.05 -18.52
N SER A 4 -10.79 20.29 -18.42
CA SER A 4 -11.59 20.16 -17.20
C SER A 4 -11.54 18.75 -16.58
N SER A 5 -11.50 17.71 -17.42
CA SER A 5 -11.50 16.31 -16.98
C SER A 5 -10.15 15.90 -16.39
N ILE A 6 -9.06 16.45 -16.92
CA ILE A 6 -7.70 16.18 -16.41
C ILE A 6 -7.52 16.77 -15.02
N TRP A 7 -7.95 18.03 -14.82
CA TRP A 7 -7.87 18.67 -13.51
C TRP A 7 -8.75 17.97 -12.47
N LEU A 8 -9.93 17.51 -12.87
CA LEU A 8 -10.81 16.75 -11.99
C LEU A 8 -10.19 15.39 -11.62
N ALA A 9 -9.62 14.67 -12.58
CA ALA A 9 -8.95 13.40 -12.31
C ALA A 9 -7.73 13.56 -11.40
N LEU A 10 -6.91 14.60 -11.62
CA LEU A 10 -5.81 14.95 -10.72
C LEU A 10 -6.31 15.29 -9.31
N PHE A 11 -7.40 16.05 -9.21
CA PHE A 11 -8.00 16.42 -7.92
C PHE A 11 -8.49 15.20 -7.15
N LEU A 12 -9.24 14.30 -7.80
CA LEU A 12 -9.73 13.06 -7.21
C LEU A 12 -8.58 12.13 -6.77
N THR A 13 -7.57 11.97 -7.62
CA THR A 13 -6.36 11.20 -7.30
C THR A 13 -5.56 11.84 -6.15
N THR A 14 -5.58 13.17 -6.04
CA THR A 14 -4.94 13.87 -4.91
C THR A 14 -5.73 13.65 -3.62
N ILE A 15 -7.07 13.65 -3.66
CA ILE A 15 -7.89 13.35 -2.48
C ILE A 15 -7.58 11.94 -1.97
N ALA A 16 -7.53 10.97 -2.88
CA ALA A 16 -7.15 9.59 -2.61
C ALA A 16 -5.77 9.53 -1.91
N GLY A 17 -4.72 10.11 -2.51
CA GLY A 17 -3.37 10.06 -1.93
C GLY A 17 -3.20 10.84 -0.63
N LEU A 18 -3.98 11.92 -0.44
CA LEU A 18 -3.94 12.69 0.80
C LEU A 18 -4.55 11.92 1.98
N SER A 19 -5.40 10.93 1.76
CA SER A 19 -5.94 10.13 2.87
C SER A 19 -4.87 9.26 3.54
N THR A 20 -3.78 8.92 2.85
CA THR A 20 -2.57 8.34 3.45
C THR A 20 -1.98 9.30 4.48
N GLY A 21 -1.92 10.59 4.16
CA GLY A 21 -1.53 11.63 5.13
C GLY A 21 -2.51 11.76 6.31
N ILE A 22 -3.81 11.58 6.08
CA ILE A 22 -4.84 11.58 7.14
C ILE A 22 -4.60 10.40 8.10
N GLY A 23 -4.32 9.21 7.60
CA GLY A 23 -3.87 8.07 8.40
C GLY A 23 -2.64 8.40 9.26
N GLY A 24 -1.72 9.19 8.69
CA GLY A 24 -0.55 9.70 9.40
C GLY A 24 -0.82 10.57 10.62
N LEU A 25 -2.00 11.20 10.70
CA LEU A 25 -2.39 12.02 11.85
C LEU A 25 -2.62 11.19 13.12
N ILE A 26 -2.90 9.89 12.99
CA ILE A 26 -3.09 8.99 14.13
C ILE A 26 -1.82 8.90 15.00
N ALA A 27 -0.64 9.10 14.42
CA ALA A 27 0.61 9.21 15.17
C ALA A 27 0.62 10.37 16.20
N PHE A 28 -0.26 11.36 16.08
CA PHE A 28 -0.38 12.43 17.08
C PHE A 28 -1.15 12.02 18.33
N GLY A 29 -2.05 11.05 18.22
CA GLY A 29 -2.73 10.44 19.38
C GLY A 29 -1.89 9.34 20.04
N ALA A 30 -0.97 8.73 19.29
CA ALA A 30 -0.12 7.67 19.78
C ALA A 30 0.94 8.15 20.79
N LYS A 31 1.37 7.22 21.66
CA LYS A 31 2.58 7.38 22.49
C LYS A 31 3.72 6.60 21.84
N SER A 32 4.91 7.19 21.77
CA SER A 32 6.08 6.58 21.11
C SER A 32 6.61 5.35 21.85
N THR A 33 6.08 5.03 23.02
CA THR A 33 6.44 3.85 23.84
C THR A 33 5.36 2.78 23.83
N ASP A 34 4.25 2.98 23.12
CA ASP A 34 3.12 2.04 23.11
C ASP A 34 3.33 0.97 22.03
N GLU A 35 4.00 -0.11 22.42
CA GLU A 35 4.28 -1.27 21.56
C GLU A 35 3.02 -2.07 21.21
N ARG A 36 1.96 -2.00 22.03
CA ARG A 36 0.66 -2.63 21.73
C ARG A 36 -0.02 -1.93 20.58
N PHE A 37 -0.07 -0.61 20.63
CA PHE A 37 -0.61 0.20 19.56
C PHE A 37 0.19 0.01 18.26
N LEU A 38 1.52 0.02 18.35
CA LEU A 38 2.38 -0.28 17.21
C LEU A 38 2.09 -1.65 16.60
N SER A 39 2.02 -2.71 17.41
CA SER A 39 1.75 -4.08 16.94
C SER A 39 0.37 -4.19 16.30
N PHE A 40 -0.65 -3.59 16.91
CA PHE A 40 -1.99 -3.53 16.35
C PHE A 40 -2.01 -2.76 15.01
N SER A 41 -1.34 -1.61 14.92
CA SER A 41 -1.25 -0.81 13.69
C SER A 41 -0.56 -1.54 12.54
N LEU A 42 0.55 -2.24 12.82
CA LEU A 42 1.25 -3.06 11.82
C LEU A 42 0.36 -4.22 11.35
N GLY A 43 -0.30 -4.90 12.28
CA GLY A 43 -1.26 -5.96 11.97
C GLY A 43 -2.45 -5.44 11.14
N LEU A 44 -3.02 -4.28 11.52
CA LEU A 44 -4.10 -3.61 10.79
C LEU A 44 -3.73 -3.39 9.33
N SER A 45 -2.55 -2.83 9.08
CA SER A 45 -2.07 -2.61 7.72
C SER A 45 -1.85 -3.90 6.95
N ALA A 46 -1.25 -4.93 7.58
CA ALA A 46 -1.06 -6.23 6.93
C ALA A 46 -2.40 -6.86 6.54
N GLY A 47 -3.40 -6.78 7.43
CA GLY A 47 -4.75 -7.28 7.17
C GLY A 47 -5.43 -6.57 6.00
N VAL A 48 -5.32 -5.24 5.94
CA VAL A 48 -5.84 -4.42 4.82
C VAL A 48 -5.19 -4.83 3.50
N MET A 49 -3.85 -4.85 3.45
CA MET A 49 -3.07 -5.14 2.25
C MET A 49 -3.33 -6.56 1.73
N VAL A 50 -3.39 -7.55 2.63
CA VAL A 50 -3.70 -8.94 2.27
C VAL A 50 -5.13 -9.05 1.74
N TYR A 51 -6.09 -8.41 2.39
CA TYR A 51 -7.49 -8.49 1.98
C TYR A 51 -7.72 -7.84 0.62
N VAL A 52 -7.24 -6.62 0.41
CA VAL A 52 -7.35 -5.89 -0.88
C VAL A 52 -6.70 -6.68 -2.01
N SER A 53 -5.51 -7.22 -1.78
CA SER A 53 -4.79 -8.01 -2.78
C SER A 53 -5.62 -9.19 -3.29
N PHE A 54 -6.18 -10.00 -2.38
CA PHE A 54 -6.90 -11.22 -2.76
C PHE A 54 -8.37 -11.01 -3.12
N MET A 55 -9.05 -10.06 -2.47
CA MET A 55 -10.50 -9.90 -2.58
C MET A 55 -10.93 -8.81 -3.56
N GLU A 56 -10.02 -7.91 -3.94
CA GLU A 56 -10.32 -6.79 -4.84
C GLU A 56 -9.43 -6.82 -6.08
N MET A 57 -8.11 -6.67 -5.91
CA MET A 57 -7.20 -6.43 -7.02
C MET A 57 -6.99 -7.65 -7.93
N MET A 58 -6.76 -8.84 -7.37
CA MET A 58 -6.63 -10.06 -8.17
C MET A 58 -7.92 -10.41 -8.91
N PRO A 59 -9.12 -10.40 -8.28
CA PRO A 59 -10.38 -10.58 -9.00
C PRO A 59 -10.61 -9.55 -10.11
N MET A 60 -10.35 -8.27 -9.84
CA MET A 60 -10.48 -7.19 -10.83
C MET A 60 -9.52 -7.38 -12.01
N SER A 61 -8.29 -7.83 -11.74
CA SER A 61 -7.33 -8.20 -12.79
C SER A 61 -7.88 -9.30 -13.69
N VAL A 62 -8.42 -10.39 -13.12
CA VAL A 62 -9.01 -11.48 -13.90
C VAL A 62 -10.21 -10.99 -14.71
N GLU A 63 -11.07 -10.14 -14.14
CA GLU A 63 -12.22 -9.57 -14.86
C GLU A 63 -11.77 -8.75 -16.08
N LEU A 64 -10.78 -7.87 -15.89
CA LEU A 64 -10.24 -7.04 -16.97
C LEU A 64 -9.53 -7.87 -18.05
N LEU A 65 -8.77 -8.91 -17.67
CA LEU A 65 -8.12 -9.81 -18.62
C LEU A 65 -9.14 -10.67 -19.38
N SER A 66 -10.24 -11.06 -18.74
CA SER A 66 -11.30 -11.86 -19.35
C SER A 66 -12.04 -11.12 -20.47
N LYS A 67 -11.90 -9.80 -20.56
CA LYS A 67 -12.40 -9.00 -21.70
C LYS A 67 -11.60 -9.22 -22.98
N SER A 68 -10.36 -9.71 -22.88
CA SER A 68 -9.43 -9.85 -24.02
C SER A 68 -8.90 -11.26 -24.21
N TYR A 69 -9.00 -12.12 -23.19
CA TYR A 69 -8.44 -13.47 -23.19
C TYR A 69 -9.48 -14.48 -22.68
N ALA A 70 -9.32 -15.74 -23.09
CA ALA A 70 -10.11 -16.84 -22.52
C ALA A 70 -9.85 -16.96 -21.00
N SER A 71 -10.86 -17.34 -20.22
CA SER A 71 -10.81 -17.38 -18.75
C SER A 71 -9.54 -18.04 -18.19
N ARG A 72 -9.15 -19.22 -18.71
CA ARG A 72 -7.92 -19.91 -18.27
C ARG A 72 -6.62 -19.12 -18.54
N MET A 73 -6.58 -18.36 -19.63
CA MET A 73 -5.41 -17.52 -19.96
C MET A 73 -5.40 -16.23 -19.13
N ALA A 74 -6.59 -15.65 -18.86
CA ALA A 74 -6.71 -14.50 -17.97
C ALA A 74 -6.18 -14.83 -16.57
N GLU A 75 -6.58 -15.96 -15.99
CA GLU A 75 -6.05 -16.44 -14.71
C GLU A 75 -4.53 -16.68 -14.75
N LEU A 76 -4.03 -17.30 -15.82
CA LEU A 76 -2.59 -17.55 -15.98
C LEU A 76 -1.80 -16.23 -16.01
N TYR A 77 -2.22 -15.25 -16.80
CA TYR A 77 -1.54 -13.96 -16.90
C TYR A 77 -1.59 -13.17 -15.59
N MET A 78 -2.73 -13.21 -14.89
CA MET A 78 -2.85 -12.64 -13.56
C MET A 78 -1.85 -13.30 -12.60
N LEU A 79 -1.79 -14.64 -12.53
CA LEU A 79 -0.86 -15.36 -11.65
C LEU A 79 0.60 -15.06 -11.98
N LEU A 80 0.97 -15.03 -13.27
CA LEU A 80 2.33 -14.69 -13.70
C LEU A 80 2.72 -13.28 -13.27
N ALA A 81 1.83 -12.30 -13.45
CA ALA A 81 2.06 -10.93 -13.02
C ALA A 81 2.18 -10.82 -11.49
N PHE A 82 1.29 -11.49 -10.74
CA PHE A 82 1.33 -11.56 -9.28
C PHE A 82 2.66 -12.10 -8.75
N PHE A 83 3.09 -13.26 -9.24
CA PHE A 83 4.38 -13.84 -8.80
C PHE A 83 5.58 -13.05 -9.33
N ALA A 84 5.48 -12.38 -10.47
CA ALA A 84 6.52 -11.45 -10.92
C ALA A 84 6.66 -10.25 -9.96
N GLY A 85 5.55 -9.75 -9.41
CA GLY A 85 5.55 -8.73 -8.36
C GLY A 85 6.28 -9.18 -7.10
N ILE A 86 5.92 -10.36 -6.59
CA ILE A 86 6.61 -11.01 -5.46
C ILE A 86 8.11 -11.16 -5.76
N ALA A 87 8.45 -11.71 -6.92
CA ALA A 87 9.84 -11.96 -7.29
C ALA A 87 10.65 -10.66 -7.37
N LEU A 88 10.10 -9.58 -7.96
CA LEU A 88 10.81 -8.31 -8.04
C LEU A 88 11.09 -7.75 -6.65
N ILE A 89 10.07 -7.65 -5.79
CA ILE A 89 10.28 -7.05 -4.46
C ILE A 89 11.20 -7.92 -3.59
N ALA A 90 11.13 -9.24 -3.70
CA ALA A 90 12.07 -10.14 -3.02
C ALA A 90 13.52 -9.97 -3.53
N ILE A 91 13.71 -9.72 -4.83
CA ILE A 91 15.03 -9.39 -5.39
C ILE A 91 15.51 -8.04 -4.85
N ILE A 92 14.64 -7.02 -4.87
CA ILE A 92 14.97 -5.69 -4.35
C ILE A 92 15.39 -5.80 -2.88
N ASP A 93 14.60 -6.49 -2.06
CA ASP A 93 14.88 -6.70 -0.65
C ASP A 93 16.23 -7.39 -0.41
N ARG A 94 16.52 -8.48 -1.14
CA ARG A 94 17.81 -9.18 -1.05
C ARG A 94 19.01 -8.35 -1.51
N LEU A 95 18.81 -7.37 -2.39
CA LEU A 95 19.86 -6.46 -2.84
C LEU A 95 20.13 -5.34 -1.83
N VAL A 96 19.24 -5.15 -0.84
CA VAL A 96 19.52 -4.28 0.31
C VAL A 96 20.50 -5.02 1.25
N PRO A 97 21.71 -4.48 1.52
CA PRO A 97 22.77 -5.21 2.23
C PRO A 97 22.37 -5.72 3.63
N GLU A 98 23.03 -6.73 4.21
CA GLU A 98 22.62 -7.36 5.50
C GLU A 98 22.75 -6.47 6.75
N ASP A 99 23.78 -5.62 6.84
CA ASP A 99 23.90 -4.56 7.88
C ASP A 99 22.77 -3.50 7.79
N GLU A 100 22.01 -3.64 6.72
CA GLU A 100 21.04 -2.77 6.13
C GLU A 100 19.70 -3.52 5.91
N ASN A 101 19.64 -4.81 6.23
CA ASN A 101 18.50 -5.68 5.95
C ASN A 101 17.78 -5.95 7.28
N PRO A 102 16.53 -5.49 7.46
CA PRO A 102 15.79 -5.70 8.71
C PRO A 102 15.47 -7.18 8.99
N HIS A 103 15.69 -8.09 8.04
CA HIS A 103 15.27 -9.50 8.07
C HIS A 103 16.24 -10.46 8.77
N GLU A 104 17.52 -10.11 8.97
CA GLU A 104 18.49 -10.97 9.66
C GLU A 104 19.23 -10.24 10.80
N MET A 105 18.70 -10.31 12.02
CA MET A 105 19.48 -10.02 13.23
C MET A 105 19.50 -11.23 14.14
N GLN A 106 20.51 -12.08 13.93
CA GLN A 106 20.86 -13.11 14.90
C GLN A 106 21.23 -12.47 16.24
N GLY A 107 20.71 -13.06 17.32
CA GLY A 107 20.94 -12.59 18.67
C GLY A 107 22.42 -12.61 19.05
N SER A 108 22.95 -11.47 19.48
CA SER A 108 23.79 -11.38 20.68
C SER A 108 24.08 -9.93 21.07
N SER A 109 23.57 -9.58 22.26
CA SER A 109 24.17 -8.66 23.23
C SER A 109 24.37 -7.16 22.90
N LYS A 110 23.91 -6.37 23.88
CA LYS A 110 24.38 -5.02 24.27
C LYS A 110 23.94 -3.84 23.41
N SER A 111 23.02 -3.07 23.99
CA SER A 111 22.97 -1.60 23.93
C SER A 111 23.30 -0.97 22.58
N GLY A 112 22.31 -0.87 21.70
CA GLY A 112 22.41 -0.04 20.52
C GLY A 112 21.07 0.03 19.82
N LYS A 113 20.42 1.19 19.90
CA LYS A 113 19.26 1.54 19.08
C LYS A 113 19.64 1.37 17.60
N MET A 114 19.36 0.22 16.98
CA MET A 114 19.41 0.17 15.52
C MET A 114 18.22 0.95 14.95
N PRO A 115 18.41 1.66 13.83
CA PRO A 115 17.67 2.87 13.55
C PRO A 115 16.36 2.50 12.89
N LEU A 116 15.38 2.12 13.69
CA LEU A 116 13.93 2.34 13.59
C LEU A 116 13.46 3.38 12.50
N LYS A 117 14.25 4.43 12.19
CA LYS A 117 14.09 5.30 11.00
C LYS A 117 14.07 4.54 9.66
N ARG A 118 14.85 3.47 9.54
CA ARG A 118 15.08 2.67 8.34
C ARG A 118 13.86 1.83 7.99
N THR A 119 13.28 1.12 8.95
CA THR A 119 11.99 0.42 8.78
C THR A 119 10.92 1.39 8.32
N GLY A 120 10.86 2.59 8.92
CA GLY A 120 9.92 3.61 8.47
C GLY A 120 10.17 4.18 7.07
N VAL A 121 11.43 4.28 6.64
CA VAL A 121 11.79 4.75 5.28
C VAL A 121 11.57 3.64 4.24
N MET A 122 11.88 2.39 4.55
CA MET A 122 11.57 1.24 3.70
C MET A 122 10.06 1.08 3.55
N MET A 123 9.30 1.17 4.66
CA MET A 123 7.83 1.22 4.61
C MET A 123 7.32 2.37 3.75
N ALA A 124 7.86 3.60 3.93
CA ALA A 124 7.44 4.74 3.11
C ALA A 124 7.79 4.57 1.62
N LEU A 125 8.90 3.89 1.30
CA LEU A 125 9.30 3.60 -0.08
C LEU A 125 8.43 2.48 -0.69
N ALA A 126 8.25 1.39 0.04
CA ALA A 126 7.45 0.25 -0.37
C ALA A 126 6.00 0.67 -0.59
N ILE A 127 5.45 1.46 0.34
CA ILE A 127 4.13 2.08 0.20
C ILE A 127 4.13 3.07 -0.98
N GLY A 128 5.12 3.95 -1.10
CA GLY A 128 5.22 4.84 -2.26
C GLY A 128 5.26 4.12 -3.62
N ILE A 129 5.91 2.95 -3.71
CA ILE A 129 5.94 2.11 -4.92
C ILE A 129 4.55 1.53 -5.23
N HIS A 130 3.75 1.23 -4.20
CA HIS A 130 2.41 0.66 -4.34
C HIS A 130 1.35 1.74 -4.65
N ASN A 131 1.41 2.89 -3.99
CA ASN A 131 0.53 4.05 -4.24
C ASN A 131 0.72 4.58 -5.67
N PHE A 132 1.87 4.37 -6.32
CA PHE A 132 2.10 4.85 -7.68
C PHE A 132 1.16 4.18 -8.72
N PRO A 133 1.12 2.84 -8.86
CA PRO A 133 0.13 2.15 -9.69
C PRO A 133 -1.33 2.45 -9.33
N GLU A 134 -1.62 2.63 -8.05
CA GLU A 134 -2.96 2.93 -7.58
C GLU A 134 -3.41 4.33 -8.00
N GLY A 135 -2.52 5.32 -7.92
CA GLY A 135 -2.78 6.68 -8.39
C GLY A 135 -2.96 6.72 -9.90
N LEU A 136 -2.22 5.89 -10.63
CA LEU A 136 -2.41 5.70 -12.06
C LEU A 136 -3.81 5.13 -12.39
N ALA A 137 -4.23 4.09 -11.68
CA ALA A 137 -5.55 3.47 -11.87
C ALA A 137 -6.71 4.41 -11.46
N THR A 138 -6.57 5.12 -10.34
CA THR A 138 -7.52 6.13 -9.85
C THR A 138 -7.67 7.28 -10.83
N PHE A 139 -6.54 7.78 -11.36
CA PHE A 139 -6.54 8.82 -12.37
C PHE A 139 -7.22 8.34 -13.66
N ALA A 140 -6.84 7.18 -14.18
CA ALA A 140 -7.42 6.62 -15.39
C ALA A 140 -8.93 6.38 -15.26
N SER A 141 -9.38 5.89 -14.10
CA SER A 141 -10.80 5.69 -13.80
C SER A 141 -11.55 7.03 -13.74
N SER A 142 -10.93 8.05 -13.14
CA SER A 142 -11.46 9.42 -13.07
C SER A 142 -11.58 10.11 -14.42
N MET A 143 -10.82 9.66 -15.42
CA MET A 143 -10.90 10.13 -16.79
C MET A 143 -12.05 9.48 -17.60
N THR A 144 -12.74 8.48 -17.06
CA THR A 144 -13.85 7.80 -17.76
C THR A 144 -15.19 8.48 -17.47
N GLN A 145 -15.77 8.26 -16.29
CA GLN A 145 -17.07 8.76 -15.87
C GLN A 145 -17.12 8.90 -14.34
N LEU A 146 -17.80 9.92 -13.82
CA LEU A 146 -17.81 10.23 -12.38
C LEU A 146 -18.55 9.21 -11.52
N ASP A 147 -19.58 8.57 -12.08
CA ASP A 147 -20.33 7.49 -11.45
C ASP A 147 -19.46 6.26 -11.15
N VAL A 148 -18.47 5.99 -12.00
CA VAL A 148 -17.45 4.94 -11.79
C VAL A 148 -16.31 5.44 -10.91
N ALA A 149 -15.87 6.68 -11.11
CA ALA A 149 -14.69 7.22 -10.44
C ALA A 149 -14.89 7.47 -8.94
N VAL A 150 -16.03 8.02 -8.54
CA VAL A 150 -16.27 8.40 -7.13
C VAL A 150 -16.23 7.19 -6.19
N PRO A 151 -16.92 6.07 -6.47
CA PRO A 151 -16.79 4.87 -5.64
C PRO A 151 -15.36 4.36 -5.52
N ILE A 152 -14.60 4.34 -6.62
CA ILE A 152 -13.17 3.92 -6.62
C ILE A 152 -12.33 4.85 -5.75
N VAL A 153 -12.48 6.17 -5.91
CA VAL A 153 -11.74 7.16 -5.10
C VAL A 153 -12.07 7.01 -3.62
N VAL A 154 -13.31 6.68 -3.26
CA VAL A 154 -13.70 6.42 -1.88
C VAL A 154 -13.11 5.11 -1.37
N ALA A 155 -13.15 4.02 -2.16
CA ALA A 155 -12.48 2.75 -1.83
C ALA A 155 -11.02 2.98 -1.49
N VAL A 156 -10.34 3.69 -2.38
CA VAL A 156 -8.94 4.02 -2.28
C VAL A 156 -8.66 4.88 -1.05
N ALA A 157 -9.43 5.95 -0.88
CA ALA A 157 -9.25 6.82 0.26
C ALA A 157 -9.39 6.08 1.60
N ILE A 158 -10.29 5.09 1.69
CA ILE A 158 -10.50 4.28 2.89
C ILE A 158 -9.30 3.36 3.17
N HIS A 159 -8.73 2.67 2.16
CA HIS A 159 -7.59 1.78 2.39
C HIS A 159 -6.28 2.51 2.68
N ASN A 160 -6.15 3.75 2.20
CA ASN A 160 -4.96 4.57 2.35
C ASN A 160 -4.79 5.07 3.79
N ILE A 161 -5.89 5.20 4.54
CA ILE A 161 -5.83 5.57 5.96
C ILE A 161 -5.02 4.53 6.77
N PRO A 162 -5.33 3.23 6.75
CA PRO A 162 -4.48 2.19 7.32
C PRO A 162 -3.01 2.24 6.91
N GLU A 163 -2.70 2.54 5.65
CA GLU A 163 -1.31 2.65 5.18
C GLU A 163 -0.59 3.86 5.76
N GLY A 164 -1.30 4.98 5.88
CA GLY A 164 -0.82 6.15 6.60
C GLY A 164 -0.43 5.84 8.04
N ILE A 165 -1.21 4.99 8.71
CA ILE A 165 -0.90 4.48 10.05
C ILE A 165 0.36 3.60 10.00
N ALA A 166 0.45 2.71 9.01
CA ALA A 166 1.57 1.79 8.81
C ALA A 166 2.92 2.50 8.59
N VAL A 167 2.91 3.65 7.91
CA VAL A 167 4.11 4.49 7.75
C VAL A 167 4.38 5.30 9.02
N SER A 168 3.35 5.98 9.54
CA SER A 168 3.54 7.02 10.56
C SER A 168 3.86 6.45 11.95
N VAL A 169 3.21 5.35 12.36
CA VAL A 169 3.36 4.81 13.72
C VAL A 169 4.76 4.24 13.96
N PRO A 170 5.35 3.42 13.07
CA PRO A 170 6.74 2.97 13.20
C PRO A 170 7.73 4.14 13.17
N ILE A 171 7.54 5.13 12.29
CA ILE A 171 8.41 6.32 12.24
C ILE A 171 8.31 7.15 13.51
N PHE A 172 7.13 7.27 14.10
CA PHE A 172 6.95 8.00 15.34
C PHE A 172 7.59 7.25 16.52
N HIS A 173 7.37 5.94 16.63
CA HIS A 173 8.04 5.08 17.62
C HIS A 173 9.56 5.16 17.48
N ALA A 174 10.04 5.26 16.23
CA ALA A 174 11.44 5.34 15.88
C ALA A 174 12.13 6.65 16.25
N THR A 175 11.47 7.76 15.95
CA THR A 175 12.09 9.08 15.94
C THR A 175 11.64 9.96 17.08
N GLY A 176 10.57 9.57 17.78
CA GLY A 176 9.85 10.43 18.74
C GLY A 176 9.20 11.66 18.09
N SER A 177 9.25 11.80 16.76
CA SER A 177 8.86 13.02 16.06
C SER A 177 7.60 12.84 15.23
N LYS A 178 6.48 13.34 15.76
CA LYS A 178 5.16 13.35 15.08
C LYS A 178 5.21 14.07 13.73
N LYS A 179 5.99 15.16 13.64
CA LYS A 179 6.20 15.90 12.39
C LYS A 179 6.92 15.05 11.33
N LYS A 180 7.89 14.22 11.72
CA LYS A 180 8.56 13.30 10.78
C LYS A 180 7.60 12.21 10.33
N ALA A 181 6.90 11.57 11.27
CA ALA A 181 5.89 10.56 10.95
C ALA A 181 4.85 11.05 9.94
N LEU A 182 4.28 12.24 10.17
CA LEU A 182 3.34 12.86 9.24
C LEU A 182 3.99 13.19 7.90
N LYS A 183 5.21 13.75 7.91
CA LYS A 183 5.92 14.10 6.66
C LYS A 183 6.12 12.87 5.78
N TYR A 184 6.58 11.75 6.33
CA TYR A 184 6.83 10.55 5.54
C TYR A 184 5.52 9.90 5.04
N SER A 185 4.49 9.86 5.88
CA SER A 185 3.15 9.36 5.49
C SER A 185 2.50 10.24 4.41
N PHE A 186 2.66 11.57 4.50
CA PHE A 186 2.21 12.47 3.45
C PHE A 186 3.02 12.31 2.16
N LEU A 187 4.35 12.18 2.25
CA LEU A 187 5.22 11.97 1.10
C LEU A 187 4.94 10.64 0.39
N SER A 188 4.60 9.56 1.11
CA SER A 188 4.20 8.31 0.48
C SER A 188 2.86 8.46 -0.24
N GLY A 189 1.89 9.16 0.36
CA GLY A 189 0.60 9.46 -0.29
C GLY A 189 0.71 10.34 -1.55
N LEU A 190 1.74 11.19 -1.65
CA LEU A 190 2.00 11.96 -2.88
C LEU A 190 2.39 11.08 -4.07
N ALA A 191 2.75 9.82 -3.86
CA ALA A 191 3.03 8.89 -4.96
C ALA A 191 1.80 8.67 -5.86
N GLU A 192 0.58 8.78 -5.34
CA GLU A 192 -0.64 8.66 -6.13
C GLU A 192 -0.83 9.78 -7.15
N PRO A 193 -0.91 11.07 -6.77
CA PRO A 193 -1.04 12.14 -7.76
C PRO A 193 0.16 12.23 -8.69
N VAL A 194 1.36 11.85 -8.23
CA VAL A 194 2.53 11.71 -9.10
C VAL A 194 2.35 10.57 -10.10
N GLY A 195 1.85 9.42 -9.65
CA GLY A 195 1.51 8.26 -10.49
C GLY A 195 0.43 8.56 -11.52
N GLY A 196 -0.62 9.26 -11.12
CA GLY A 196 -1.68 9.75 -12.02
C GLY A 196 -1.13 10.73 -13.07
N LEU A 197 -0.30 11.69 -12.67
CA LEU A 197 0.28 12.68 -13.59
C LEU A 197 1.29 12.04 -14.56
N ILE A 198 2.23 11.24 -14.05
CA ILE A 198 3.21 10.53 -14.90
C ILE A 198 2.47 9.54 -15.82
N GLY A 199 1.45 8.88 -15.28
CA GLY A 199 0.50 8.08 -16.01
C GLY A 199 -0.13 8.77 -17.21
N PHE A 200 -0.70 9.94 -16.94
CA PHE A 200 -1.27 10.79 -17.97
C PHE A 200 -0.25 11.15 -19.05
N LEU A 201 0.96 11.58 -18.66
CA LEU A 201 1.97 12.11 -19.57
C LEU A 201 2.69 11.02 -20.39
N LEU A 202 2.94 9.85 -19.81
CA LEU A 202 3.79 8.81 -20.41
C LEU A 202 3.02 7.57 -20.81
N LEU A 203 1.97 7.21 -20.06
CA LEU A 203 1.37 5.89 -20.14
C LEU A 203 -0.02 5.89 -20.80
N MET A 204 -0.73 7.02 -20.90
CA MET A 204 -2.04 7.08 -21.56
C MET A 204 -2.01 6.56 -23.00
N THR A 205 -0.89 6.71 -23.72
CA THR A 205 -0.74 6.16 -25.08
C THR A 205 -0.66 4.62 -25.10
N PHE A 206 -0.20 4.01 -24.02
CA PHE A 206 -0.04 2.55 -23.88
C PHE A 206 -1.07 1.92 -22.92
N TRP A 207 -1.91 2.75 -22.30
CA TRP A 207 -2.86 2.31 -21.28
C TRP A 207 -3.97 1.50 -21.94
N THR A 208 -4.01 0.22 -21.60
CA THR A 208 -5.05 -0.70 -22.04
C THR A 208 -5.64 -1.44 -20.84
N PRO A 209 -6.87 -1.97 -20.93
CA PRO A 209 -7.42 -2.81 -19.87
C PRO A 209 -6.49 -3.96 -19.47
N THR A 210 -5.78 -4.55 -20.43
CA THR A 210 -4.76 -5.58 -20.18
C THR A 210 -3.59 -5.05 -19.36
N VAL A 211 -3.03 -3.88 -19.71
CA VAL A 211 -1.92 -3.29 -18.94
C VAL A 211 -2.36 -2.97 -17.52
N ASN A 212 -3.54 -2.39 -17.34
CA ASN A 212 -4.10 -2.12 -16.01
C ASN A 212 -4.24 -3.42 -15.20
N ALA A 213 -4.80 -4.47 -15.80
CA ALA A 213 -4.99 -5.75 -15.14
C ALA A 213 -3.67 -6.40 -14.69
N LEU A 214 -2.66 -6.40 -15.56
CA LEU A 214 -1.34 -6.95 -15.23
C LEU A 214 -0.67 -6.14 -14.12
N LEU A 215 -0.80 -4.81 -14.15
CA LEU A 215 -0.27 -3.92 -13.13
C LEU A 215 -0.94 -4.17 -11.76
N LEU A 216 -2.28 -4.30 -11.73
CA LEU A 216 -3.01 -4.62 -10.51
C LEU A 216 -2.52 -5.94 -9.89
N ALA A 217 -2.44 -7.01 -10.68
CA ALA A 217 -1.98 -8.31 -10.20
C ALA A 217 -0.53 -8.24 -9.68
N PHE A 218 0.34 -7.54 -10.40
CA PHE A 218 1.73 -7.34 -10.02
C PHE A 218 1.87 -6.60 -8.68
N VAL A 219 1.09 -5.54 -8.46
CA VAL A 219 1.08 -4.78 -7.20
C VAL A 219 0.52 -5.61 -6.05
N SER A 220 -0.53 -6.40 -6.28
CA SER A 220 -1.02 -7.36 -5.27
C SER A 220 0.08 -8.31 -4.81
N GLY A 221 0.93 -8.77 -5.73
CA GLY A 221 2.10 -9.58 -5.39
C GLY A 221 3.07 -8.88 -4.45
N ILE A 222 3.39 -7.61 -4.76
CA ILE A 222 4.26 -6.77 -3.91
C ILE A 222 3.66 -6.58 -2.52
N MET A 223 2.38 -6.25 -2.42
CA MET A 223 1.68 -6.01 -1.15
C MET A 223 1.63 -7.27 -0.27
N ILE A 224 1.41 -8.44 -0.86
CA ILE A 224 1.45 -9.72 -0.15
C ILE A 224 2.85 -9.99 0.42
N TYR A 225 3.90 -9.77 -0.37
CA TYR A 225 5.26 -9.94 0.11
C TYR A 225 5.58 -9.01 1.28
N ILE A 226 5.32 -7.70 1.15
CA ILE A 226 5.56 -6.71 2.23
C ILE A 226 4.77 -7.08 3.50
N SER A 227 3.52 -7.52 3.34
CA SER A 227 2.67 -7.91 4.48
C SER A 227 3.29 -9.08 5.26
N PHE A 228 3.82 -10.07 4.56
CA PHE A 228 4.36 -11.28 5.17
C PHE A 228 5.79 -11.14 5.64
N ASP A 229 6.62 -10.36 4.94
CA ASP A 229 8.04 -10.24 5.23
C ASP A 229 8.34 -9.09 6.21
N GLU A 230 7.60 -7.98 6.11
CA GLU A 230 7.86 -6.80 6.92
C GLU A 230 6.82 -6.58 8.04
N LEU A 231 5.52 -6.52 7.70
CA LEU A 231 4.49 -6.09 8.64
C LEU A 231 4.18 -7.13 9.72
N LEU A 232 3.90 -8.37 9.32
CA LEU A 232 3.59 -9.45 10.27
C LEU A 232 4.76 -9.78 11.20
N PRO A 233 6.01 -9.98 10.73
CA PRO A 233 7.16 -10.20 11.62
C PRO A 233 7.43 -8.98 12.51
N GLY A 234 7.14 -7.77 12.01
CA GLY A 234 7.13 -6.55 12.80
C GLY A 234 6.27 -6.69 14.06
N THR A 235 5.06 -7.26 13.95
CA THR A 235 4.18 -7.48 15.12
C THR A 235 4.77 -8.44 16.16
N GLU A 236 5.50 -9.46 15.72
CA GLU A 236 6.10 -10.46 16.61
C GLU A 236 7.29 -9.91 17.37
N ARG A 237 8.11 -9.08 16.69
CA ARG A 237 9.31 -8.46 17.27
C ARG A 237 9.02 -7.58 18.49
N TYR A 238 7.85 -6.93 18.53
CA TYR A 238 7.42 -6.09 19.66
C TYR A 238 6.63 -6.87 20.73
N GLY A 239 6.61 -8.19 20.69
CA GLY A 239 6.15 -9.05 21.79
C GLY A 239 4.62 -9.10 22.00
N HIS A 240 3.82 -8.55 21.09
CA HIS A 240 2.36 -8.46 21.23
C HIS A 240 1.61 -9.15 20.08
N HIS A 241 1.97 -10.40 19.80
CA HIS A 241 1.43 -11.19 18.68
C HIS A 241 -0.12 -11.23 18.63
N HIS A 242 -0.80 -11.43 19.76
CA HIS A 242 -2.27 -11.42 19.79
C HIS A 242 -2.88 -10.05 19.44
N CYS A 243 -2.23 -8.95 19.80
CA CYS A 243 -2.65 -7.61 19.39
C CYS A 243 -2.41 -7.41 17.88
N GLY A 244 -1.29 -7.92 17.35
CA GLY A 244 -1.00 -7.95 15.92
C GLY A 244 -2.08 -8.68 15.12
N ILE A 245 -2.42 -9.92 15.52
CA ILE A 245 -3.52 -10.69 14.89
C ILE A 245 -4.86 -9.96 15.02
N GLY A 246 -5.15 -9.38 16.18
CA GLY A 246 -6.35 -8.55 16.35
C GLY A 246 -6.40 -7.38 15.36
N GLY A 247 -5.24 -6.76 15.09
CA GLY A 247 -5.05 -5.79 14.03
C GLY A 247 -5.36 -6.37 12.65
N VAL A 248 -4.75 -7.50 12.29
CA VAL A 248 -4.96 -8.18 10.99
C VAL A 248 -6.45 -8.43 10.74
N VAL A 249 -7.13 -9.07 11.69
CA VAL A 249 -8.56 -9.38 11.56
C VAL A 249 -9.40 -8.10 11.46
N CYS A 250 -9.06 -7.07 12.25
CA CYS A 250 -9.73 -5.77 12.17
C CYS A 250 -9.52 -5.11 10.81
N GLY A 251 -8.31 -5.15 10.26
CA GLY A 251 -7.97 -4.57 8.96
C GLY A 251 -8.72 -5.26 7.83
N MET A 252 -8.74 -6.60 7.85
CA MET A 252 -9.54 -7.39 6.91
C MET A 252 -11.04 -7.06 7.02
N ALA A 253 -11.57 -6.92 8.24
CA ALA A 253 -12.98 -6.59 8.45
C ALA A 253 -13.36 -5.18 7.98
N VAL A 254 -12.47 -4.20 8.19
CA VAL A 254 -12.66 -2.83 7.69
C VAL A 254 -12.72 -2.83 6.16
N MET A 255 -11.81 -3.55 5.49
CA MET A 255 -11.82 -3.65 4.03
C MET A 255 -13.01 -4.46 3.51
N ALA A 256 -13.37 -5.55 4.18
CA ALA A 256 -14.56 -6.30 3.83
C ALA A 256 -15.82 -5.43 3.88
N ALA A 257 -15.96 -4.62 4.93
CA ALA A 257 -17.07 -3.69 5.07
C ALA A 257 -17.04 -2.58 4.00
N SER A 258 -15.86 -2.03 3.68
CA SER A 258 -15.77 -0.99 2.65
C SER A 258 -16.14 -1.52 1.27
N LEU A 259 -15.68 -2.71 0.89
CA LEU A 259 -16.03 -3.34 -0.39
C LEU A 259 -17.51 -3.73 -0.50
N LEU A 260 -18.22 -3.92 0.62
CA LEU A 260 -19.66 -4.17 0.60
C LEU A 260 -20.51 -2.90 0.47
N LEU A 261 -19.94 -1.74 0.83
CA LEU A 261 -20.64 -0.45 0.83
C LEU A 261 -20.45 0.33 -0.48
N LEU A 262 -19.55 -0.13 -1.35
CA LEU A 262 -19.19 0.47 -2.62
C LEU A 262 -19.72 -0.38 -3.79
#